data_AF-A0A1B6YIL6-F1
#
_entry.id   AF-A0A1B6YIL6-F1
#
_cell.length_a   1.000
_cell.length_b   1.000
_cell.length_c   1.000
_cell.angle_alpha   90.00
_cell.angle_beta   90.00
_cell.angle_gamma   90.00
#
_symmetry.space_group_name_H-M   'P 1'
#
loop_
_entity.id
_entity.type
_entity.pdbx_description
1 polymer ?
#
loop_
_entity_poly.entity_id
_entity_poly.type
_entity_poly.pdbx_seq_one_letter_code
_entity_poly.pdbx_strand_id
1 'polypeptide(L)'
;MVDGEDKGLADVNAILALHGYVAVPAQPEMYDLFAADLRASDKYEASRTPFGDWRVGLHAALAAPGAYCVQASAGRAAALFGVSAHCTEVGQIWMVATDRFMPEAFAHFGPRAAIKMTYVTRAMVALYRKRHSTLFNFIPDRQTQTIRWLRQSGFEFFRHPSLSTDMLLFAQGSRGRSLSQDTNLWLSSEGRGL
;
A
#
# COMPACT_ATOMS: atom_id res chain seq x y z
N MET A 1 -22.60 7.87 -6.01
CA MET A 1 -21.28 8.34 -5.52
C MET A 1 -20.17 8.05 -6.54
N VAL A 2 -20.41 8.21 -7.85
CA VAL A 2 -19.42 7.82 -8.89
C VAL A 2 -18.56 9.02 -9.33
N ASP A 3 -19.12 10.22 -9.43
CA ASP A 3 -18.43 11.41 -9.96
C ASP A 3 -17.23 11.92 -9.13
N GLY A 4 -17.16 11.58 -7.83
CA GLY A 4 -16.11 12.07 -6.93
C GLY A 4 -14.82 11.25 -6.98
N GLU A 5 -14.91 9.96 -7.31
CA GLU A 5 -13.74 9.07 -7.38
C GLU A 5 -12.94 9.31 -8.65
N ASP A 6 -13.61 9.53 -9.78
CA ASP A 6 -13.00 9.77 -11.09
C ASP A 6 -12.21 11.09 -11.12
N LYS A 7 -12.75 12.15 -10.50
CA LYS A 7 -12.01 13.42 -10.36
C LYS A 7 -10.77 13.27 -9.48
N GLY A 8 -10.88 12.48 -8.40
CA GLY A 8 -9.76 12.21 -7.51
C GLY A 8 -8.61 11.49 -8.19
N LEU A 9 -8.91 10.50 -9.04
CA LEU A 9 -7.91 9.78 -9.80
C LEU A 9 -7.26 10.66 -10.89
N ALA A 10 -8.03 11.54 -11.54
CA ALA A 10 -7.48 12.48 -12.52
C ALA A 10 -6.41 13.41 -11.91
N ASP A 11 -6.68 13.98 -10.73
CA ASP A 11 -5.70 14.81 -10.01
C ASP A 11 -4.43 14.02 -9.64
N VAL A 12 -4.61 12.77 -9.20
CA VAL A 12 -3.48 11.87 -8.91
C VAL A 12 -2.67 11.60 -10.17
N ASN A 13 -3.33 11.29 -11.29
CA ASN A 13 -2.66 11.02 -12.56
C ASN A 13 -1.91 12.23 -13.11
N ALA A 14 -2.39 13.45 -12.87
CA ALA A 14 -1.64 14.66 -13.21
C ALA A 14 -0.30 14.72 -12.46
N ILE A 15 -0.27 14.33 -11.18
CA ILE A 15 0.96 14.26 -10.37
C ILE A 15 1.84 13.09 -10.83
N LEU A 16 1.26 11.90 -11.01
CA LEU A 16 2.00 10.70 -11.41
C LEU A 16 2.67 10.87 -12.77
N ALA A 17 2.02 11.56 -13.71
CA ALA A 17 2.55 11.83 -15.04
C ALA A 17 3.86 12.63 -14.99
N LEU A 18 4.00 13.60 -14.06
CA LEU A 18 5.26 14.34 -13.83
C LEU A 18 6.41 13.42 -13.41
N HIS A 19 6.08 12.24 -12.90
CA HIS A 19 7.04 11.24 -12.46
C HIS A 19 7.16 10.05 -13.42
N GLY A 20 6.44 10.03 -14.55
CA GLY A 20 6.47 8.94 -15.53
C GLY A 20 5.63 7.73 -15.12
N TYR A 21 4.60 7.95 -14.29
CA TYR A 21 3.67 6.94 -13.84
C TYR A 21 2.23 7.28 -14.23
N VAL A 22 1.37 6.27 -14.20
CA VAL A 22 -0.08 6.39 -14.30
C VAL A 22 -0.72 5.42 -13.30
N ALA A 23 -1.79 5.82 -12.64
CA ALA A 23 -2.66 4.96 -11.87
C ALA A 23 -3.93 4.69 -12.69
N VAL A 24 -4.27 3.42 -12.81
CA VAL A 24 -5.53 2.95 -13.39
C VAL A 24 -6.28 2.14 -12.34
N PRO A 25 -7.63 2.12 -12.36
CA PRO A 25 -8.38 1.22 -11.49
C PRO A 25 -7.89 -0.21 -11.67
N ALA A 26 -7.74 -0.93 -10.56
CA ALA A 26 -7.42 -2.35 -10.61
C ALA A 26 -8.51 -3.11 -11.37
N GLN A 27 -8.11 -4.06 -12.21
CA GLN A 27 -9.03 -4.88 -12.98
C GLN A 27 -8.67 -6.35 -12.82
N PRO A 28 -9.66 -7.27 -12.79
CA PRO A 28 -9.40 -8.71 -12.67
C PRO A 28 -8.43 -9.26 -13.71
N GLU A 29 -8.41 -8.72 -14.92
CA GLU A 29 -7.54 -9.14 -16.03
C GLU A 29 -6.06 -8.88 -15.75
N MET A 30 -5.74 -8.05 -14.74
CA MET A 30 -4.36 -7.84 -14.29
C MET A 30 -3.84 -8.98 -13.43
N TYR A 31 -4.67 -9.97 -13.10
CA TYR A 31 -4.28 -11.10 -12.25
C TYR A 31 -3.04 -11.82 -12.77
N ASP A 32 -3.02 -12.20 -14.05
CA ASP A 32 -1.89 -12.97 -14.61
C ASP A 32 -0.58 -12.18 -14.57
N LEU A 33 -0.64 -10.86 -14.76
CA LEU A 33 0.52 -9.97 -14.65
C LEU A 33 1.13 -10.01 -13.24
N PHE A 34 0.30 -9.89 -12.21
CA PHE A 34 0.78 -9.97 -10.83
C PHE A 34 1.16 -11.41 -10.47
N ALA A 35 0.31 -12.41 -10.73
CA ALA A 35 0.54 -13.79 -10.32
C ALA A 35 1.86 -14.36 -10.87
N ALA A 36 2.26 -13.98 -12.08
CA ALA A 36 3.51 -14.42 -12.69
C ALA A 36 4.77 -13.83 -12.02
N ASP A 37 4.71 -12.59 -11.53
CA ASP A 37 5.90 -11.82 -11.09
C ASP A 37 5.74 -11.21 -9.68
N LEU A 38 4.76 -11.65 -8.88
CA LEU A 38 4.51 -11.13 -7.53
C LEU A 38 5.68 -11.50 -6.60
N ARG A 39 6.17 -10.49 -5.86
CA ARG A 39 7.28 -10.64 -4.91
C ARG A 39 7.01 -11.76 -3.90
N ALA A 40 8.05 -12.51 -3.54
CA ALA A 40 7.94 -13.58 -2.54
C ALA A 40 7.44 -13.08 -1.17
N SER A 41 7.84 -11.86 -0.76
CA SER A 41 7.33 -11.22 0.46
C SER A 41 5.83 -10.97 0.38
N ASP A 42 5.34 -10.50 -0.76
CA ASP A 42 3.93 -10.17 -0.95
C ASP A 42 3.08 -11.46 -1.05
N LYS A 43 3.61 -12.52 -1.67
CA LYS A 43 3.01 -13.87 -1.63
C LYS A 43 2.88 -14.37 -0.19
N TYR A 44 3.95 -14.24 0.60
CA TYR A 44 3.95 -14.65 2.00
C TYR A 44 2.95 -13.84 2.83
N GLU A 45 2.93 -12.52 2.72
CA GLU A 45 1.97 -11.67 3.42
C GLU A 45 0.52 -11.96 3.00
N ALA A 46 0.25 -12.12 1.70
CA ALA A 46 -1.06 -12.47 1.19
C ALA A 46 -1.54 -13.85 1.68
N SER A 47 -0.65 -14.82 1.84
CA SER A 47 -1.01 -16.14 2.42
C SER A 47 -1.36 -16.09 3.92
N ARG A 48 -0.99 -15.02 4.63
CA ARG A 48 -1.31 -14.81 6.05
C ARG A 48 -2.63 -14.07 6.27
N THR A 49 -3.30 -13.70 5.19
CA THR A 49 -4.69 -13.21 5.27
C THR A 49 -5.63 -14.35 5.68
N PRO A 50 -6.87 -14.06 6.09
CA PRO A 50 -7.87 -15.09 6.40
C PRO A 50 -8.15 -16.08 5.26
N PHE A 51 -7.73 -15.77 4.03
CA PHE A 51 -7.90 -16.64 2.89
C PHE A 51 -6.92 -17.82 2.87
N GLY A 52 -5.78 -17.74 3.56
CA GLY A 52 -4.76 -18.82 3.60
C GLY A 52 -4.05 -19.11 2.26
N ASP A 53 -4.52 -18.54 1.15
CA ASP A 53 -3.95 -18.67 -0.19
C ASP A 53 -3.72 -17.27 -0.78
N TRP A 54 -2.46 -17.01 -1.16
CA TRP A 54 -2.05 -15.74 -1.75
C TRP A 54 -2.77 -15.45 -3.08
N ARG A 55 -3.18 -16.47 -3.84
CA ARG A 55 -3.92 -16.29 -5.09
C ARG A 55 -5.31 -15.73 -4.84
N VAL A 56 -6.00 -16.29 -3.85
CA VAL A 56 -7.31 -15.78 -3.39
C VAL A 56 -7.15 -14.36 -2.84
N GLY A 57 -6.11 -14.12 -2.05
CA GLY A 57 -5.77 -12.77 -1.57
C GLY A 57 -5.52 -11.77 -2.69
N LEU A 58 -4.81 -12.16 -3.76
CA LEU A 58 -4.57 -11.32 -4.93
C LEU A 58 -5.85 -11.02 -5.71
N HIS A 59 -6.72 -12.01 -5.93
CA HIS A 59 -8.03 -11.79 -6.52
C HIS A 59 -8.86 -10.80 -5.70
N ALA A 60 -8.89 -10.97 -4.37
CA ALA A 60 -9.59 -10.05 -3.48
C ALA A 60 -9.00 -8.64 -3.54
N ALA A 61 -7.68 -8.50 -3.62
CA ALA A 61 -7.00 -7.21 -3.75
C ALA A 61 -7.34 -6.50 -5.08
N LEU A 62 -7.37 -7.23 -6.19
CA LEU A 62 -7.76 -6.69 -7.50
C LEU A 62 -9.24 -6.29 -7.57
N ALA A 63 -10.10 -7.00 -6.85
CA ALA A 63 -11.52 -6.69 -6.75
C ALA A 63 -11.84 -5.63 -5.69
N ALA A 64 -10.86 -5.19 -4.88
CA ALA A 64 -11.09 -4.26 -3.79
C ALA A 64 -11.51 -2.88 -4.32
N PRO A 65 -12.63 -2.30 -3.87
CA PRO A 65 -13.04 -0.97 -4.27
C PRO A 65 -11.97 0.07 -3.95
N GLY A 66 -11.60 0.87 -4.96
CA GLY A 66 -10.54 1.86 -4.81
C GLY A 66 -9.12 1.27 -4.78
N ALA A 67 -8.92 0.03 -5.21
CA ALA A 67 -7.59 -0.45 -5.58
C ALA A 67 -7.17 0.13 -6.94
N TYR A 68 -5.91 0.54 -7.04
CA TYR A 68 -5.34 1.12 -8.24
C TYR A 68 -4.02 0.44 -8.60
N CYS A 69 -3.87 0.07 -9.86
CA CYS A 69 -2.60 -0.35 -10.42
C CYS A 69 -1.82 0.88 -10.87
N VAL A 70 -0.66 1.11 -10.25
CA VAL A 70 0.31 2.11 -10.67
C VAL A 70 1.27 1.48 -11.65
N GLN A 71 1.34 2.06 -12.84
CA GLN A 71 2.21 1.64 -13.92
C GLN A 71 3.20 2.71 -14.31
N ALA A 72 4.41 2.31 -14.71
CA ALA A 72 5.27 3.22 -15.47
C ALA A 72 4.61 3.50 -16.82
N SER A 73 4.79 4.69 -17.39
CA SER A 73 4.16 5.10 -18.66
C SER A 73 4.46 4.17 -19.86
N ALA A 74 5.47 3.30 -19.76
CA ALA A 74 5.78 2.23 -20.71
C ALA A 74 4.98 0.92 -20.50
N GLY A 75 3.98 0.90 -19.62
CA GLY A 75 3.00 -0.18 -19.46
C GLY A 75 3.52 -1.48 -18.81
N ARG A 76 4.73 -1.48 -18.22
CA ARG A 76 5.38 -2.72 -17.73
C ARG A 76 5.55 -2.83 -16.22
N ALA A 77 5.86 -1.74 -15.53
CA ALA A 77 5.94 -1.77 -14.07
C ALA A 77 4.52 -1.84 -13.50
N ALA A 78 4.26 -2.68 -12.49
CA ALA A 78 2.96 -2.72 -11.83
C ALA A 78 3.14 -2.82 -10.31
N ALA A 79 2.54 -1.87 -9.60
CA ALA A 79 2.30 -1.95 -8.16
C ALA A 79 0.82 -1.70 -7.93
N LEU A 80 0.17 -2.61 -7.22
CA LEU A 80 -1.22 -2.48 -6.82
C LEU A 80 -1.25 -1.83 -5.44
N PHE A 81 -1.87 -0.65 -5.37
CA PHE A 81 -2.15 0.04 -4.13
C PHE A 81 -3.61 -0.13 -3.79
N GLY A 82 -3.92 -0.24 -2.50
CA GLY A 82 -5.31 -0.21 -2.06
C GLY A 82 -5.44 0.11 -0.59
N VAL A 83 -6.70 0.13 -0.16
CA VAL A 83 -7.09 0.37 1.22
C VAL A 83 -8.25 -0.54 1.58
N SER A 84 -8.13 -1.21 2.72
CA SER A 84 -9.22 -1.96 3.33
C SER A 84 -9.79 -1.12 4.48
N ALA A 85 -11.11 -0.92 4.51
CA ALA A 85 -11.74 -0.18 5.60
C ALA A 85 -11.63 -0.98 6.91
N HIS A 86 -10.98 -0.41 7.92
CA HIS A 86 -11.04 -0.92 9.29
C HIS A 86 -12.30 -0.37 9.99
N CYS A 87 -12.58 0.90 9.77
CA CYS A 87 -13.88 1.54 10.03
C CYS A 87 -14.07 2.71 9.05
N THR A 88 -15.17 3.46 9.17
CA THR A 88 -15.44 4.62 8.28
C THR A 88 -14.27 5.59 8.21
N GLU A 89 -13.65 5.90 9.35
CA GLU A 89 -12.58 6.89 9.45
C GLU A 89 -11.17 6.33 9.24
N VAL A 90 -10.99 5.02 9.41
CA VAL A 90 -9.67 4.38 9.47
C VAL A 90 -9.55 3.33 8.37
N GLY A 91 -8.57 3.51 7.48
CA GLY A 91 -8.24 2.55 6.44
C GLY A 91 -6.89 1.88 6.70
N GLN A 92 -6.81 0.57 6.51
CA GLN A 92 -5.55 -0.15 6.43
C GLN A 92 -5.06 -0.12 4.98
N ILE A 93 -3.98 0.60 4.72
CA ILE A 93 -3.38 0.67 3.39
C ILE A 93 -2.50 -0.54 3.13
N TRP A 94 -2.49 -1.00 1.89
CA TRP A 94 -1.64 -2.10 1.47
C TRP A 94 -1.09 -1.83 0.08
N MET A 95 0.03 -2.47 -0.22
CA MET A 95 0.66 -2.43 -1.53
C MET A 95 1.22 -3.80 -1.84
N VAL A 96 0.89 -4.33 -3.02
CA VAL A 96 1.61 -5.47 -3.59
C VAL A 96 2.28 -5.03 -4.88
N ALA A 97 3.46 -5.53 -5.16
CA ALA A 97 4.21 -5.13 -6.35
C ALA A 97 4.85 -6.35 -7.00
N THR A 98 5.15 -6.21 -8.29
CA THR A 98 5.93 -7.21 -9.01
C THR A 98 7.42 -7.13 -8.60
N ASP A 99 8.16 -8.23 -8.70
CA ASP A 99 9.60 -8.31 -8.45
C ASP A 99 10.37 -7.33 -9.36
N ARG A 100 9.85 -7.08 -10.56
CA ARG A 100 10.42 -6.15 -11.53
C ARG A 100 10.14 -4.68 -11.24
N PHE A 101 9.16 -4.35 -10.41
CA PHE A 101 8.70 -2.97 -10.23
C PHE A 101 9.83 -2.00 -9.86
N MET A 102 10.59 -2.31 -8.81
CA MET A 102 11.70 -1.45 -8.37
C MET A 102 12.90 -1.53 -9.33
N PRO A 103 13.39 -2.71 -9.75
CA PRO A 103 14.47 -2.80 -10.74
C PRO A 103 14.19 -2.04 -12.04
N GLU A 104 12.99 -2.16 -12.62
CA GLU A 104 12.61 -1.43 -13.83
C GLU A 104 12.50 0.08 -13.58
N ALA A 105 11.95 0.50 -12.44
CA ALA A 105 11.94 1.90 -12.05
C ALA A 105 13.37 2.46 -11.91
N PHE A 106 14.31 1.71 -11.33
CA PHE A 106 15.72 2.09 -11.27
C PHE A 106 16.39 2.10 -12.63
N ALA A 107 16.10 1.15 -13.52
CA ALA A 107 16.64 1.14 -14.88
C ALA A 107 16.19 2.37 -15.67
N HIS A 108 14.94 2.81 -15.47
CA HIS A 108 14.37 3.93 -16.22
C HIS A 108 14.64 5.31 -15.58
N PHE A 109 14.63 5.42 -14.26
CA PHE A 109 14.78 6.69 -13.53
C PHE A 109 16.11 6.85 -12.79
N GLY A 110 16.96 5.83 -12.80
CA GLY A 110 18.21 5.80 -12.05
C GLY A 110 18.00 5.97 -10.55
N PRO A 111 18.95 6.62 -9.83
CA PRO A 111 18.86 6.87 -8.39
C PRO A 111 17.61 7.65 -7.95
N ARG A 112 16.94 8.36 -8.88
CA ARG A 112 15.73 9.13 -8.60
C ARG A 112 14.49 8.24 -8.44
N ALA A 113 14.56 6.95 -8.77
CA ALA A 113 13.44 6.01 -8.64
C ALA A 113 12.84 6.00 -7.23
N ALA A 114 13.68 5.96 -6.19
CA ALA A 114 13.23 5.97 -4.80
C ALA A 114 12.46 7.26 -4.45
N ILE A 115 12.96 8.42 -4.89
CA ILE A 115 12.30 9.71 -4.68
C ILE A 115 10.96 9.77 -5.43
N LYS A 116 10.92 9.27 -6.66
CA LYS A 116 9.68 9.19 -7.44
C LYS A 116 8.65 8.30 -6.77
N MET A 117 9.07 7.17 -6.19
CA MET A 117 8.17 6.31 -5.40
C MET A 117 7.61 6.99 -4.16
N THR A 118 8.36 7.87 -3.51
CA THR A 118 7.82 8.73 -2.44
C THR A 118 6.68 9.61 -2.97
N TYR A 119 6.83 10.24 -4.13
CA TYR A 119 5.77 11.07 -4.73
C TYR A 119 4.54 10.25 -5.14
N VAL A 120 4.76 9.09 -5.76
CA VAL A 120 3.68 8.13 -6.09
C VAL A 120 2.89 7.79 -4.82
N THR A 121 3.59 7.40 -3.76
CA THR A 121 2.97 7.01 -2.49
C THR A 121 2.17 8.15 -1.89
N ARG A 122 2.73 9.37 -1.86
CA ARG A 122 2.05 10.56 -1.34
C ARG A 122 0.78 10.87 -2.12
N ALA A 123 0.79 10.73 -3.45
CA ALA A 123 -0.38 10.95 -4.27
C ALA A 123 -1.48 9.91 -4.00
N MET A 124 -1.12 8.62 -3.94
CA MET A 124 -2.07 7.54 -3.62
C MET A 124 -2.64 7.67 -2.21
N VAL A 125 -1.80 8.00 -1.24
CA VAL A 125 -2.22 8.30 0.14
C VAL A 125 -3.20 9.47 0.16
N ALA A 126 -2.90 10.57 -0.53
CA ALA A 126 -3.78 11.74 -0.57
C ALA A 126 -5.17 11.39 -1.15
N LEU A 127 -5.22 10.46 -2.12
CA LEU A 127 -6.48 9.93 -2.65
C LEU A 127 -7.27 9.18 -1.57
N TYR A 128 -6.64 8.23 -0.88
CA TYR A 128 -7.31 7.44 0.18
C TYR A 128 -7.71 8.28 1.38
N ARG A 129 -6.95 9.34 1.68
CA ARG A 129 -7.22 10.32 2.73
C ARG A 129 -8.50 11.13 2.52
N LYS A 130 -9.05 11.17 1.29
CA LYS A 130 -10.36 11.76 1.01
C LYS A 130 -11.51 10.92 1.60
N ARG A 131 -11.30 9.60 1.80
CA ARG A 131 -12.29 8.66 2.37
C ARG A 131 -12.00 8.34 3.84
N HIS A 132 -10.72 8.22 4.20
CA HIS A 132 -10.30 7.84 5.54
C HIS A 132 -9.46 8.94 6.19
N SER A 133 -9.90 9.40 7.37
CA SER A 133 -9.19 10.41 8.15
C SER A 133 -7.95 9.88 8.88
N THR A 134 -7.67 8.57 8.84
CA THR A 134 -6.41 7.95 9.25
C THR A 134 -6.09 6.73 8.38
N LEU A 135 -4.83 6.60 7.96
CA LEU A 135 -4.32 5.44 7.22
C LEU A 135 -3.27 4.72 8.05
N PHE A 136 -3.39 3.41 8.02
CA PHE A 136 -2.70 2.35 8.74
C PHE A 136 -1.89 1.28 7.99
N ASN A 137 -0.74 0.81 8.47
CA ASN A 137 -0.41 -0.62 8.36
C ASN A 137 0.71 -1.01 9.35
N PHE A 138 1.12 -2.27 9.30
CA PHE A 138 2.25 -2.81 10.03
C PHE A 138 3.41 -3.15 9.10
N ILE A 139 4.63 -3.06 9.63
CA ILE A 139 5.84 -3.46 8.91
C ILE A 139 6.89 -4.02 9.88
N PRO A 140 7.62 -5.09 9.53
CA PRO A 140 8.75 -5.55 10.34
C PRO A 140 9.83 -4.47 10.47
N ASP A 141 10.37 -4.27 11.67
CA ASP A 141 11.33 -3.21 11.99
C ASP A 141 12.68 -3.36 11.27
N ARG A 142 12.99 -4.59 10.83
CA ARG A 142 14.14 -4.91 9.97
C ARG A 142 14.04 -4.35 8.55
N GLN A 143 12.86 -3.94 8.07
CA GLN A 143 12.68 -3.36 6.73
C GLN A 143 13.10 -1.88 6.66
N THR A 144 14.35 -1.59 7.02
CA THR A 144 14.87 -0.22 7.18
C THR A 144 14.72 0.68 5.94
N GLN A 145 14.86 0.11 4.73
CA GLN A 145 14.70 0.86 3.48
C GLN A 145 13.24 1.27 3.26
N THR A 146 12.30 0.34 3.43
CA THR A 146 10.85 0.60 3.33
C THR A 146 10.41 1.61 4.38
N ILE A 147 10.91 1.49 5.63
CA ILE A 147 10.64 2.46 6.71
C ILE A 147 11.12 3.86 6.32
N ARG A 148 12.32 4.00 5.74
CA ARG A 148 12.83 5.30 5.29
C ARG A 148 11.93 5.92 4.22
N TRP A 149 11.51 5.14 3.23
CA TRP A 149 10.61 5.58 2.16
C TRP A 149 9.22 5.99 2.71
N LEU A 150 8.65 5.20 3.62
CA LEU A 150 7.36 5.51 4.26
C LEU A 150 7.44 6.78 5.11
N ARG A 151 8.52 6.99 5.86
CA ARG A 151 8.75 8.26 6.58
C ARG A 151 8.82 9.46 5.63
N GLN A 152 9.54 9.33 4.52
CA GLN A 152 9.59 10.37 3.49
C GLN A 152 8.23 10.61 2.82
N SER A 153 7.35 9.61 2.85
CA SER A 153 5.96 9.71 2.38
C SER A 153 5.02 10.34 3.41
N GLY A 154 5.48 10.63 4.63
CA GLY A 154 4.72 11.33 5.66
C GLY A 154 4.09 10.43 6.72
N PHE A 155 4.46 9.15 6.80
CA PHE A 155 4.01 8.25 7.85
C PHE A 155 4.81 8.42 9.14
N GLU A 156 4.09 8.43 10.25
CA GLU A 156 4.64 8.30 11.60
C GLU A 156 4.74 6.81 11.97
N PHE A 157 5.69 6.48 12.86
CA PHE A 157 5.98 5.11 13.27
C PHE A 157 5.85 4.96 14.78
N PHE A 158 5.25 3.87 15.21
CA PHE A 158 4.94 3.60 16.60
C PHE A 158 5.34 2.18 16.97
N ARG A 159 5.75 2.00 18.23
CA ARG A 159 5.85 0.72 18.90
C ARG A 159 4.72 0.61 19.91
N HIS A 160 4.21 -0.60 20.13
CA HIS A 160 3.30 -0.83 21.23
C HIS A 160 4.04 -0.60 22.57
N PRO A 161 3.44 0.06 23.57
CA PRO A 161 4.12 0.36 24.83
C PRO A 161 4.47 -0.88 25.67
N SER A 162 3.73 -1.99 25.50
CA SER A 162 3.84 -3.18 26.35
C SER A 162 3.98 -4.51 25.62
N LEU A 163 3.89 -4.55 24.28
CA LEU A 163 4.04 -5.79 23.52
C LEU A 163 5.45 -5.85 22.93
N SER A 164 6.13 -6.97 23.15
CA SER A 164 7.38 -7.28 22.48
C SER A 164 7.07 -7.91 21.12
N THR A 165 7.30 -7.13 20.06
CA THR A 165 7.05 -7.52 18.67
C THR A 165 8.13 -6.93 17.77
N ASP A 166 8.44 -7.63 16.68
CA ASP A 166 9.32 -7.16 15.62
C ASP A 166 8.58 -6.24 14.62
N MET A 167 7.28 -5.99 14.84
CA MET A 167 6.47 -5.13 13.99
C MET A 167 6.47 -3.68 14.49
N LEU A 168 6.37 -2.75 13.55
CA LEU A 168 6.06 -1.33 13.77
C LEU A 168 4.70 -1.03 13.14
N LEU A 169 3.87 -0.29 13.87
CA LEU A 169 2.70 0.36 13.28
C LEU A 169 3.18 1.63 12.60
N PHE A 170 2.81 1.82 11.34
CA PHE A 170 2.95 3.11 10.69
C PHE A 170 1.57 3.68 10.36
N ALA A 171 1.42 4.98 10.61
CA ALA A 171 0.15 5.64 10.40
C ALA A 171 0.33 7.09 9.94
N GLN A 172 -0.68 7.57 9.22
CA GLN A 172 -0.78 8.97 8.83
C GLN A 172 -2.22 9.43 9.08
N GLY A 173 -2.38 10.38 10.01
CA GLY A 173 -3.68 10.90 10.44
C GLY A 173 -3.77 11.15 11.93
N SER A 174 -4.87 11.77 12.36
CA SER A 174 -5.09 12.18 13.76
C SER A 174 -5.19 10.99 14.73
N ARG A 175 -5.54 9.79 14.26
CA ARG A 175 -5.73 8.62 15.12
C ARG A 175 -4.48 7.75 15.28
N GLY A 176 -3.35 8.07 14.65
CA GLY A 176 -2.14 7.23 14.68
C GLY A 176 -1.67 6.86 16.09
N ARG A 177 -1.63 7.84 17.01
CA ARG A 177 -1.28 7.60 18.42
C ARG A 177 -2.30 6.71 19.14
N SER A 178 -3.60 6.91 18.91
CA SER A 178 -4.64 6.06 19.49
C SER A 178 -4.53 4.61 19.00
N LEU A 179 -4.31 4.39 17.71
CA LEU A 179 -4.10 3.05 17.14
C LEU A 179 -2.86 2.36 17.74
N SER A 180 -1.79 3.11 18.02
CA SER A 180 -0.59 2.55 18.64
C SER A 180 -0.80 2.01 20.06
N GLN A 181 -1.89 2.40 20.72
CA GLN A 181 -2.26 1.96 22.07
C GLN A 181 -3.33 0.86 22.08
N ASP A 182 -3.88 0.47 20.92
CA ASP A 182 -4.94 -0.53 20.82
C ASP A 182 -4.36 -1.94 20.76
N THR A 183 -4.27 -2.61 21.91
CA THR A 183 -3.76 -3.98 22.02
C THR A 183 -4.42 -4.96 21.05
N ASN A 184 -5.75 -4.86 20.82
CA ASN A 184 -6.47 -5.80 19.95
C ASN A 184 -6.03 -5.66 18.49
N LEU A 185 -5.80 -4.42 18.04
CA LEU A 185 -5.27 -4.15 16.72
C LEU A 185 -3.92 -4.85 16.51
N TRP A 186 -3.00 -4.73 17.48
CA TRP A 186 -1.68 -5.37 17.40
C TRP A 186 -1.76 -6.89 17.39
N LEU A 187 -2.59 -7.49 18.26
CA LEU A 187 -2.75 -8.95 18.31
C LEU A 187 -3.36 -9.52 17.03
N SER A 188 -4.31 -8.81 16.42
CA SER A 188 -4.90 -9.22 15.12
C SER A 188 -3.86 -9.23 13.99
N SER A 189 -2.93 -8.27 13.99
CA SER A 189 -1.87 -8.16 12.97
C SER A 189 -0.86 -9.32 13.00
N GLU A 190 -0.65 -9.93 14.16
CA GLU A 190 0.27 -11.07 14.29
C GLU A 190 -0.38 -12.41 13.89
N GLY A 191 -1.67 -12.41 13.54
CA GLY A 191 -2.45 -13.64 13.38
C GLY A 191 -2.70 -14.34 14.74
N ARG A 192 -2.67 -13.59 15.85
CA ARG A 192 -2.83 -14.09 17.22
C ARG A 192 -4.24 -13.88 17.79
N GLY A 193 -5.25 -13.60 16.97
CA GLY A 193 -6.64 -13.56 17.43
C GLY A 193 -7.65 -13.41 16.29
N LEU A 194 -8.46 -14.46 16.07
CA LEU A 194 -9.77 -14.61 16.74
C LEU A 194 -9.80 -16.00 17.40
#